data_AF-A0A6C1NLN9-F1
#
_entry.id   AF-A0A6C1NLN9-F1
#
_cell.length_a   1.000
_cell.length_b   1.000
_cell.length_c   1.000
_cell.angle_alpha   90.00
_cell.angle_beta   90.00
_cell.angle_gamma   90.00
#
_symmetry.space_group_name_H-M   'P 1'
#
loop_
_entity.id
_entity.type
_entity.pdbx_description
1 polymer ?
#
loop_
_entity_poly.entity_id
_entity_poly.type
_entity_poly.pdbx_seq_one_letter_code
_entity_poly.pdbx_strand_id
1 'polypeptide(L)'
;MGPGEPPPLAGSPRGPGPGAPRGPDASGAGPAPDPPRGPDDAGTLHPPGLPHLGGAAPRQGVLRVVGPAGAEDGAAAGEGRRRRPVTGPGEGPPRGTRPATEPPGGAGPEAGLAFTWHGQRLRALPHRALWWPDRGALVVADLHLGKEAHFRARGIPVPEGPGQADDLRVRSLLAGLGARSLVVLGDLVHGAPSWTPAVEAILKGWMSMAEVRVVTGNHDLRAGLQEAPEGLEWLPEGTMLGPFRLHHHPVAPDGGTPLLAGHLHPVVRLRGADGDGVRAPCFWIRQDAMVLPAFGSFTGGHPVRPGPGDRILVTGPSPRDGVVEVPTGR
;
A
#
# COMPACT_ATOMS: atom_id res chain seq x y z
N MET A 1 -4.23 10.34 -74.05
CA MET A 1 -5.27 10.13 -75.08
C MET A 1 -6.30 9.17 -74.48
N GLY A 2 -7.55 9.60 -74.29
CA GLY A 2 -8.68 8.70 -73.99
C GLY A 2 -9.12 7.93 -75.25
N PRO A 3 -10.33 7.33 -75.32
CA PRO A 3 -11.49 7.46 -74.41
C PRO A 3 -12.22 6.12 -74.09
N GLY A 4 -13.30 6.17 -73.30
CA GLY A 4 -14.36 5.14 -73.36
C GLY A 4 -15.17 4.91 -72.09
N GLU A 5 -16.09 5.81 -71.75
CA GLU A 5 -17.24 5.53 -70.88
C GLU A 5 -18.28 4.64 -71.61
N PRO A 6 -18.96 3.74 -70.88
CA PRO A 6 -20.29 3.24 -71.28
C PRO A 6 -21.43 3.72 -70.34
N PRO A 7 -22.70 3.69 -70.83
CA PRO A 7 -23.84 4.53 -70.40
C PRO A 7 -24.66 3.99 -69.20
N PRO A 8 -25.61 4.80 -68.65
CA PRO A 8 -26.41 4.43 -67.47
C PRO A 8 -27.67 3.62 -67.84
N LEU A 9 -28.11 2.75 -66.93
CA LEU A 9 -29.40 2.07 -67.00
C LEU A 9 -30.28 2.39 -65.78
N ALA A 10 -31.51 2.75 -66.10
CA ALA A 10 -32.59 3.17 -65.24
C ALA A 10 -33.30 2.01 -64.52
N GLY A 11 -33.99 2.32 -63.41
CA GLY A 11 -35.07 1.48 -62.87
C GLY A 11 -35.34 1.66 -61.39
N SER A 12 -36.23 2.58 -61.02
CA SER A 12 -36.91 2.58 -59.71
C SER A 12 -37.99 1.47 -59.66
N PRO A 13 -38.44 1.00 -58.47
CA PRO A 13 -39.52 1.73 -57.79
C PRO A 13 -39.47 1.74 -56.25
N ARG A 14 -39.81 2.92 -55.71
CA ARG A 14 -40.73 3.19 -54.58
C ARG A 14 -40.77 2.16 -53.43
N GLY A 15 -40.06 2.46 -52.35
CA GLY A 15 -40.41 1.99 -51.00
C GLY A 15 -41.46 2.93 -50.36
N PRO A 16 -42.45 2.42 -49.62
CA PRO A 16 -43.42 3.24 -48.91
C PRO A 16 -42.83 3.83 -47.63
N GLY A 17 -43.11 5.11 -47.39
CA GLY A 17 -42.93 5.79 -46.11
C GLY A 17 -43.99 5.40 -45.06
N PRO A 18 -44.05 6.12 -43.93
CA PRO A 18 -43.96 5.56 -42.58
C PRO A 18 -45.30 5.19 -41.95
N GLY A 19 -45.29 4.16 -41.09
CA GLY A 19 -46.38 3.80 -40.20
C GLY A 19 -45.85 3.54 -38.80
N ALA A 20 -46.14 4.46 -37.87
CA ALA A 20 -45.89 4.31 -36.45
C ALA A 20 -46.76 3.20 -35.83
N PRO A 21 -46.28 2.58 -34.74
CA PRO A 21 -47.19 2.19 -33.66
C PRO A 21 -46.88 2.92 -32.35
N ARG A 22 -47.98 3.23 -31.69
CA ARG A 22 -48.14 3.96 -30.44
C ARG A 22 -47.54 3.20 -29.26
N GLY A 23 -46.97 3.94 -28.31
CA GLY A 23 -46.49 3.39 -27.04
C GLY A 23 -47.62 3.00 -26.09
N PRO A 24 -47.31 2.25 -25.03
CA PRO A 24 -48.16 2.16 -23.85
C PRO A 24 -47.74 3.15 -22.76
N ASP A 25 -48.75 3.53 -21.99
CA ASP A 25 -48.84 4.63 -21.06
C ASP A 25 -47.89 4.55 -19.85
N ALA A 26 -47.52 5.75 -19.39
CA ALA A 26 -46.89 6.00 -18.11
C ALA A 26 -47.97 6.20 -17.03
N SER A 27 -48.00 5.34 -16.02
CA SER A 27 -48.56 5.66 -14.71
C SER A 27 -48.10 4.63 -13.66
N GLY A 28 -47.36 5.09 -12.64
CA GLY A 28 -47.20 4.34 -11.39
C GLY A 28 -45.76 4.03 -10.94
N ALA A 29 -44.89 5.03 -10.81
CA ALA A 29 -43.67 4.89 -10.00
C ALA A 29 -43.93 5.49 -8.61
N GLY A 30 -44.16 4.64 -7.61
CA GLY A 30 -44.15 5.03 -6.20
C GLY A 30 -42.73 5.39 -5.73
N PRO A 31 -42.57 6.20 -4.67
CA PRO A 31 -41.26 6.63 -4.20
C PRO A 31 -40.44 5.45 -3.68
N ALA A 32 -39.13 5.48 -3.96
CA ALA A 32 -38.15 4.52 -3.48
C ALA A 32 -38.04 4.55 -1.94
N PRO A 33 -37.82 3.42 -1.27
CA PRO A 33 -37.62 3.39 0.18
C PRO A 33 -36.26 3.99 0.58
N ASP A 34 -36.26 4.70 1.70
CA ASP A 34 -35.07 5.31 2.33
C ASP A 34 -33.98 4.27 2.64
N PRO A 35 -32.70 4.62 2.51
CA PRO A 35 -31.60 3.78 2.97
C PRO A 35 -31.57 3.70 4.52
N PRO A 36 -31.13 2.57 5.10
CA PRO A 36 -31.07 2.40 6.54
C PRO A 36 -30.05 3.34 7.18
N ARG A 37 -30.48 4.05 8.24
CA ARG A 37 -29.61 4.83 9.12
C ARG A 37 -28.66 3.88 9.87
N GLY A 38 -27.36 4.01 9.58
CA GLY A 38 -26.30 3.44 10.41
C GLY A 38 -26.08 4.29 11.67
N PRO A 39 -25.53 3.72 12.74
CA PRO A 39 -25.37 4.42 14.01
C PRO A 39 -24.28 5.50 13.91
N ASP A 40 -24.68 6.74 14.18
CA ASP A 40 -23.81 7.84 14.55
C ASP A 40 -23.14 7.52 15.89
N ASP A 41 -21.83 7.34 15.90
CA ASP A 41 -20.97 7.75 17.03
C ASP A 41 -19.49 7.71 16.61
N ALA A 42 -19.00 8.83 16.07
CA ALA A 42 -17.58 9.12 15.96
C ALA A 42 -17.29 10.36 16.81
N GLY A 43 -17.15 10.14 18.10
CA GLY A 43 -16.64 11.14 19.04
C GLY A 43 -15.29 11.68 18.58
N THR A 44 -15.22 13.01 18.49
CA THR A 44 -14.01 13.78 18.20
C THR A 44 -12.95 13.51 19.27
N LEU A 45 -11.88 12.79 18.94
CA LEU A 45 -10.71 12.64 19.80
C LEU A 45 -9.54 13.43 19.21
N HIS A 46 -9.29 14.61 19.80
CA HIS A 46 -8.01 15.31 19.68
C HIS A 46 -6.88 14.43 20.24
N PRO A 47 -5.72 14.32 19.58
CA PRO A 47 -4.56 13.69 20.20
C PRO A 47 -3.99 14.60 21.31
N PRO A 48 -3.67 14.09 22.51
CA PRO A 48 -2.92 14.83 23.51
C PRO A 48 -1.44 14.92 23.10
N GLY A 49 -0.83 16.08 23.36
CA GLY A 49 0.60 16.30 23.12
C GLY A 49 1.48 15.34 23.93
N LEU A 50 2.50 14.80 23.28
CA LEU A 50 3.53 13.96 23.90
C LEU A 50 4.50 14.82 24.72
N PRO A 51 4.82 14.46 25.98
CA PRO A 51 5.94 15.05 26.70
C PRO A 51 7.27 14.45 26.22
N HIS A 52 8.28 15.31 26.07
CA HIS A 52 9.67 14.90 25.89
C HIS A 52 10.16 14.14 27.13
N LEU A 53 10.58 12.88 26.97
CA LEU A 53 11.36 12.14 27.95
C LEU A 53 12.75 11.86 27.40
N GLY A 54 13.74 12.34 28.14
CA GLY A 54 15.16 12.19 27.87
C GLY A 54 15.64 10.74 27.89
N GLY A 55 16.78 10.53 27.25
CA GLY A 55 17.33 9.21 26.94
C GLY A 55 17.63 8.32 28.14
N ALA A 56 17.24 7.07 27.99
CA ALA A 56 17.89 5.91 28.57
C ALA A 56 17.80 4.77 27.53
N ALA A 57 18.92 4.08 27.28
CA ALA A 57 18.99 2.99 26.30
C ALA A 57 18.07 1.82 26.71
N PRO A 58 17.26 1.25 25.80
CA PRO A 58 16.42 0.11 26.14
C PRO A 58 17.27 -1.17 26.17
N ARG A 59 17.07 -1.96 27.24
CA ARG A 59 17.53 -3.34 27.34
C ARG A 59 16.85 -4.17 26.25
N GLN A 60 17.61 -5.06 25.61
CA GLN A 60 17.12 -5.97 24.57
C GLN A 60 16.11 -6.96 25.16
N GLY A 61 14.82 -6.60 25.13
CA GLY A 61 13.72 -7.51 25.40
C GLY A 61 13.42 -8.37 24.17
N VAL A 62 13.20 -9.67 24.37
CA VAL A 62 12.85 -10.60 23.29
C VAL A 62 11.39 -10.36 22.88
N LEU A 63 11.16 -9.71 21.74
CA LEU A 63 9.84 -9.57 21.14
C LEU A 63 9.37 -10.92 20.59
N ARG A 64 8.11 -11.28 20.84
CA ARG A 64 7.47 -12.50 20.32
C ARG A 64 6.19 -12.17 19.56
N VAL A 65 5.91 -12.92 18.50
CA VAL A 65 4.62 -12.89 17.82
C VAL A 65 3.57 -13.51 18.73
N VAL A 66 2.47 -12.80 18.95
CA VAL A 66 1.34 -13.32 19.74
C VAL A 66 0.14 -13.50 18.82
N GLY A 67 -0.47 -14.68 18.85
CA GLY A 67 -1.71 -14.96 18.13
C GLY A 67 -2.86 -14.05 18.60
N PRO A 68 -3.91 -13.86 17.79
CA PRO A 68 -5.08 -13.12 18.24
C PRO A 68 -5.70 -13.82 19.44
N ALA A 69 -5.94 -13.07 20.51
CA ALA A 69 -6.55 -13.58 21.73
C ALA A 69 -7.98 -14.07 21.42
N GLY A 70 -8.31 -15.29 21.84
CA GLY A 70 -9.70 -15.72 21.99
C GLY A 70 -10.36 -14.85 23.07
N ALA A 71 -11.58 -14.40 22.79
CA ALA A 71 -12.39 -13.69 23.76
C ALA A 71 -12.83 -14.68 24.84
N GLU A 72 -12.42 -14.45 26.08
CA GLU A 72 -13.10 -14.99 27.25
C GLU A 72 -13.40 -13.83 28.22
N ASP A 73 -14.65 -13.79 28.65
CA ASP A 73 -15.24 -12.81 29.56
C ASP A 73 -14.62 -12.90 30.96
N GLY A 74 -14.48 -11.74 31.63
CA GLY A 74 -14.03 -11.68 33.00
C GLY A 74 -14.06 -10.26 33.55
N ALA A 75 -15.24 -9.84 34.01
CA ALA A 75 -15.46 -8.61 34.75
C ALA A 75 -14.78 -8.63 36.13
N ALA A 76 -14.12 -7.53 36.52
CA ALA A 76 -13.98 -7.13 37.92
C ALA A 76 -13.60 -5.65 38.04
N ALA A 77 -14.34 -4.95 38.92
CA ALA A 77 -14.23 -3.54 39.27
C ALA A 77 -13.09 -3.27 40.27
N GLY A 78 -12.65 -1.99 40.36
CA GLY A 78 -11.79 -1.52 41.44
C GLY A 78 -11.45 -0.03 41.38
N GLU A 79 -11.95 0.70 42.37
CA GLU A 79 -11.77 2.12 42.76
C GLU A 79 -10.30 2.61 42.67
N GLY A 80 -9.93 3.87 42.38
CA GLY A 80 -10.45 5.15 42.84
C GLY A 80 -9.35 5.88 43.64
N ARG A 81 -8.73 6.95 43.10
CA ARG A 81 -8.07 8.01 43.92
C ARG A 81 -7.75 9.27 43.11
N ARG A 82 -7.84 10.41 43.79
CA ARG A 82 -7.86 11.78 43.25
C ARG A 82 -6.61 12.59 43.66
N ARG A 83 -6.33 13.65 42.86
CA ARG A 83 -5.67 14.97 43.15
C ARG A 83 -4.12 14.97 43.24
N ARG A 84 -3.35 15.96 42.75
CA ARG A 84 -3.48 17.45 42.70
C ARG A 84 -2.48 18.10 41.67
N PRO A 85 -2.57 19.41 41.37
CA PRO A 85 -1.88 20.10 40.25
C PRO A 85 -0.72 21.04 40.66
N VAL A 86 0.17 21.42 39.73
CA VAL A 86 1.21 22.49 39.85
C VAL A 86 1.56 23.06 38.45
N THR A 87 1.03 24.24 38.08
CA THR A 87 1.66 25.57 37.79
C THR A 87 2.89 25.63 36.84
N GLY A 88 2.80 26.45 35.76
CA GLY A 88 3.95 27.03 35.02
C GLY A 88 4.25 28.47 35.45
N PRO A 89 4.89 29.37 34.65
CA PRO A 89 5.80 29.21 33.50
C PRO A 89 7.15 29.94 33.71
N GLY A 90 8.10 29.85 32.75
CA GLY A 90 9.33 30.65 32.75
C GLY A 90 9.94 30.80 31.35
N GLU A 91 10.08 32.05 30.88
CA GLU A 91 10.59 32.46 29.57
C GLU A 91 12.10 32.80 29.55
N GLY A 92 12.73 32.54 28.38
CA GLY A 92 13.85 33.32 27.79
C GLY A 92 15.28 32.78 27.97
N PRO A 93 16.29 33.13 27.11
CA PRO A 93 16.28 33.98 25.90
C PRO A 93 16.95 33.31 24.64
N PRO A 94 17.08 33.97 23.47
CA PRO A 94 17.30 33.32 22.16
C PRO A 94 18.78 33.19 21.79
N ARG A 95 19.15 32.15 21.02
CA ARG A 95 20.45 32.07 20.35
C ARG A 95 20.38 31.45 18.95
N GLY A 96 20.76 32.28 17.97
CA GLY A 96 21.65 31.92 16.89
C GLY A 96 21.08 31.07 15.75
N THR A 97 20.73 31.74 14.65
CA THR A 97 20.62 31.13 13.32
C THR A 97 21.93 30.43 12.95
N ARG A 98 21.89 29.10 12.82
CA ARG A 98 22.93 28.30 12.16
C ARG A 98 22.50 28.03 10.70
N PRO A 99 23.44 28.00 9.76
CA PRO A 99 23.15 27.74 8.35
C PRO A 99 22.62 26.31 8.16
N ALA A 100 21.80 26.14 7.12
CA ALA A 100 21.09 24.93 6.75
C ALA A 100 21.98 23.68 6.83
N THR A 101 21.74 22.86 7.85
CA THR A 101 22.25 21.50 7.95
C THR A 101 21.50 20.59 6.98
N GLU A 102 22.29 19.74 6.33
CA GLU A 102 21.96 18.59 5.50
C GLU A 102 20.61 17.89 5.80
N PRO A 103 19.96 17.25 4.80
CA PRO A 103 18.73 16.52 5.02
C PRO A 103 18.93 15.48 6.13
N PRO A 104 17.97 15.32 7.07
CA PRO A 104 18.15 14.53 8.27
C PRO A 104 18.43 13.07 7.89
N GLY A 105 19.66 12.61 8.14
CA GLY A 105 20.15 11.27 7.82
C GLY A 105 19.19 10.17 8.29
N GLY A 106 18.35 9.69 7.37
CA GLY A 106 17.62 8.44 7.51
C GLY A 106 18.59 7.29 7.41
N ALA A 107 18.34 6.19 8.12
CA ALA A 107 19.13 4.98 7.94
C ALA A 107 19.14 4.63 6.45
N GLY A 108 20.35 4.51 5.89
CA GLY A 108 20.50 4.23 4.48
C GLY A 108 19.85 2.90 4.09
N PRO A 109 19.76 2.62 2.77
CA PRO A 109 19.28 1.34 2.24
C PRO A 109 20.03 0.09 2.75
N GLU A 110 21.12 0.29 3.51
CA GLU A 110 21.94 -0.75 4.12
C GLU A 110 21.34 -1.38 5.39
N ALA A 111 20.34 -0.74 6.03
CA ALA A 111 19.71 -1.24 7.26
C ALA A 111 18.72 -2.41 7.07
N GLY A 112 18.71 -3.04 5.89
CA GLY A 112 17.84 -4.17 5.58
C GLY A 112 18.41 -5.52 6.01
N LEU A 113 17.54 -6.48 6.30
CA LEU A 113 17.92 -7.85 6.64
C LEU A 113 18.15 -8.67 5.36
N ALA A 114 19.39 -9.08 5.11
CA ALA A 114 19.74 -9.94 3.98
C ALA A 114 19.45 -11.42 4.28
N PHE A 115 18.93 -12.15 3.30
CA PHE A 115 18.66 -13.58 3.39
C PHE A 115 18.69 -14.24 2.00
N THR A 116 18.77 -15.57 1.98
CA THR A 116 18.63 -16.36 0.75
C THR A 116 17.28 -17.07 0.73
N TRP A 117 16.58 -17.05 -0.40
CA TRP A 117 15.32 -17.78 -0.59
C TRP A 117 15.25 -18.28 -2.03
N HIS A 118 14.98 -19.59 -2.21
CA HIS A 118 15.03 -20.28 -3.51
C HIS A 118 16.27 -19.94 -4.36
N GLY A 119 17.44 -19.94 -3.70
CA GLY A 119 18.74 -19.67 -4.33
C GLY A 119 19.00 -18.20 -4.68
N GLN A 120 18.07 -17.27 -4.39
CA GLN A 120 18.24 -15.84 -4.66
C GLN A 120 18.65 -15.08 -3.40
N ARG A 121 19.62 -14.16 -3.55
CA ARG A 121 19.97 -13.20 -2.48
C ARG A 121 18.96 -12.07 -2.48
N LEU A 122 18.28 -11.91 -1.35
CA LEU A 122 17.25 -10.90 -1.14
C LEU A 122 17.55 -10.09 0.11
N ARG A 123 17.03 -8.87 0.17
CA ARG A 123 17.11 -8.02 1.35
C ARG A 123 15.75 -7.39 1.65
N ALA A 124 15.19 -7.71 2.81
CA ALA A 124 14.01 -7.04 3.33
C ALA A 124 14.41 -5.67 3.88
N LEU A 125 13.84 -4.59 3.37
CA LEU A 125 14.16 -3.23 3.76
C LEU A 125 13.15 -2.70 4.79
N PRO A 126 13.59 -1.83 5.72
CA PRO A 126 12.71 -1.26 6.73
C PRO A 126 11.65 -0.32 6.13
N HIS A 127 11.86 0.09 4.88
CA HIS A 127 10.95 0.89 4.08
C HIS A 127 9.75 0.09 3.53
N ARG A 128 9.56 -1.18 3.93
CA ARG A 128 8.52 -2.10 3.43
C ARG A 128 8.70 -2.46 1.95
N ALA A 129 9.96 -2.67 1.56
CA ALA A 129 10.34 -3.04 0.19
C ALA A 129 11.32 -4.21 0.22
N LEU A 130 11.30 -5.03 -0.82
CA LEU A 130 12.25 -6.12 -1.02
C LEU A 130 13.27 -5.69 -2.08
N TRP A 131 14.54 -5.70 -1.72
CA TRP A 131 15.63 -5.47 -2.66
C TRP A 131 16.20 -6.78 -3.18
N TRP A 132 16.33 -6.89 -4.49
CA TRP A 132 16.94 -8.03 -5.18
C TRP A 132 18.19 -7.58 -5.96
N PRO A 133 19.38 -7.61 -5.33
CA PRO A 133 20.62 -7.11 -5.91
C PRO A 133 20.97 -7.75 -7.26
N ASP A 134 20.81 -9.07 -7.37
CA ASP A 134 21.22 -9.83 -8.55
C ASP A 134 20.42 -9.45 -9.81
N ARG A 135 19.20 -8.92 -9.63
CA ARG A 135 18.37 -8.38 -10.70
C ARG A 135 18.42 -6.85 -10.80
N GLY A 136 18.98 -6.18 -9.81
CA GLY A 136 18.88 -4.74 -9.66
C GLY A 136 17.43 -4.27 -9.48
N ALA A 137 16.58 -5.10 -8.86
CA ALA A 137 15.14 -4.89 -8.79
C ALA A 137 14.68 -4.51 -7.38
N LEU A 138 13.96 -3.40 -7.27
CA LEU A 138 13.21 -3.00 -6.09
C LEU A 138 11.77 -3.50 -6.21
N VAL A 139 11.32 -4.34 -5.29
CA VAL A 139 9.96 -4.89 -5.28
C VAL A 139 9.17 -4.29 -4.13
N VAL A 140 7.99 -3.75 -4.43
CA VAL A 140 7.04 -3.15 -3.48
C VAL A 140 5.63 -3.68 -3.74
N ALA A 141 4.72 -3.49 -2.80
CA ALA A 141 3.32 -3.90 -2.93
C ALA A 141 2.39 -2.81 -2.39
N ASP A 142 1.18 -2.69 -2.95
CA ASP A 142 0.08 -1.93 -2.35
C ASP A 142 0.43 -0.46 -2.02
N LEU A 143 0.85 0.29 -3.06
CA LEU A 143 1.20 1.71 -2.95
C LEU A 143 -0.04 2.59 -2.72
N HIS A 144 -1.15 2.28 -3.41
CA HIS A 144 -2.39 3.04 -3.38
C HIS A 144 -2.23 4.55 -3.60
N LEU A 145 -1.47 4.95 -4.62
CA LEU A 145 -1.35 6.35 -5.02
C LEU A 145 -2.72 6.96 -5.32
N GLY A 146 -2.85 8.25 -5.05
CA GLY A 146 -4.06 9.04 -5.30
C GLY A 146 -5.23 8.75 -4.35
N LYS A 147 -4.99 7.99 -3.27
CA LYS A 147 -5.97 7.72 -2.20
C LYS A 147 -6.58 8.99 -1.62
N GLU A 148 -5.80 10.06 -1.51
CA GLU A 148 -6.25 11.37 -1.03
C GLU A 148 -7.30 11.96 -1.96
N ALA A 149 -7.11 11.86 -3.28
CA ALA A 149 -8.09 12.31 -4.25
C ALA A 149 -9.39 11.50 -4.14
N HIS A 150 -9.30 10.19 -3.95
CA HIS A 150 -10.47 9.31 -3.77
C HIS A 150 -11.30 9.65 -2.53
N PHE A 151 -10.65 9.96 -1.40
CA PHE A 151 -11.33 10.35 -0.16
C PHE A 151 -11.86 11.78 -0.20
N ARG A 152 -11.12 12.73 -0.79
CA ARG A 152 -11.61 14.11 -0.99
C ARG A 152 -12.86 14.14 -1.87
N ALA A 153 -12.91 13.30 -2.90
CA ALA A 153 -14.10 13.13 -3.73
C ALA A 153 -15.33 12.61 -2.94
N ARG A 154 -15.12 12.04 -1.74
CA ARG A 154 -16.17 11.58 -0.81
C ARG A 154 -16.36 12.50 0.40
N GLY A 155 -15.79 13.71 0.36
CA GLY A 155 -15.89 14.67 1.46
C GLY A 155 -15.13 14.28 2.73
N ILE A 156 -14.26 13.27 2.66
CA ILE A 156 -13.44 12.84 3.80
C ILE A 156 -12.17 13.69 3.82
N PRO A 157 -11.89 14.44 4.91
CA PRO A 157 -10.64 15.17 5.05
C PRO A 157 -9.46 14.20 5.12
N VAL A 158 -8.44 14.43 4.28
CA VAL A 158 -7.20 13.65 4.30
C VAL A 158 -6.03 14.60 4.45
N PRO A 159 -5.05 14.27 5.31
CA PRO A 159 -3.79 15.01 5.35
C PRO A 159 -3.20 15.15 3.95
N GLU A 160 -2.65 16.32 3.63
CA GLU A 160 -1.88 16.51 2.41
C GLU A 160 -0.56 15.73 2.51
N GLY A 161 -0.14 15.08 1.41
CA GLY A 161 1.23 14.57 1.28
C GLY A 161 1.52 13.07 1.46
N PRO A 162 0.63 12.14 1.88
CA PRO A 162 0.97 10.72 1.96
C PRO A 162 1.55 10.14 0.65
N GLY A 163 0.93 10.42 -0.49
CA GLY A 163 1.41 9.99 -1.80
C GLY A 163 2.74 10.63 -2.22
N GLN A 164 3.00 11.86 -1.77
CA GLN A 164 4.29 12.53 -2.00
C GLN A 164 5.40 11.94 -1.12
N ALA A 165 5.10 11.60 0.13
CA ALA A 165 6.04 10.91 1.01
C ALA A 165 6.38 9.51 0.46
N ASP A 166 5.38 8.79 -0.06
CA ASP A 166 5.57 7.48 -0.69
C ASP A 166 6.40 7.61 -1.99
N ASP A 167 6.17 8.62 -2.83
CA ASP A 167 7.01 8.94 -3.99
C ASP A 167 8.47 9.19 -3.60
N LEU A 168 8.71 10.11 -2.65
CA LEU A 168 10.07 10.42 -2.18
C LEU A 168 10.78 9.19 -1.62
N ARG A 169 10.06 8.31 -0.93
CA ARG A 169 10.61 7.06 -0.41
C ARG A 169 11.00 6.09 -1.53
N VAL A 170 10.15 5.93 -2.55
CA VAL A 170 10.50 5.11 -3.74
C VAL A 170 11.76 5.67 -4.42
N ARG A 171 11.79 6.98 -4.72
CA ARG A 171 12.95 7.61 -5.38
C ARG A 171 14.23 7.47 -4.57
N SER A 172 14.15 7.66 -3.25
CA SER A 172 15.29 7.50 -2.34
C SER A 172 15.84 6.07 -2.39
N LEU A 173 14.95 5.06 -2.39
CA LEU A 173 15.35 3.66 -2.52
C LEU A 173 15.96 3.37 -3.89
N LEU A 174 15.35 3.84 -4.98
CA LEU A 174 15.87 3.63 -6.34
C LEU A 174 17.28 4.20 -6.47
N ALA A 175 17.48 5.45 -6.06
CA ALA A 175 18.78 6.12 -6.10
C ALA A 175 19.80 5.46 -5.16
N GLY A 176 19.41 5.23 -3.90
CA GLY A 176 20.32 4.72 -2.87
C GLY A 176 20.76 3.28 -3.08
N LEU A 177 19.95 2.46 -3.76
CA LEU A 177 20.28 1.07 -4.10
C LEU A 177 20.90 0.93 -5.50
N GLY A 178 20.86 1.97 -6.33
CA GLY A 178 21.16 1.86 -7.75
C GLY A 178 20.21 0.87 -8.46
N ALA A 179 18.94 0.87 -8.07
CA ALA A 179 17.94 -0.01 -8.65
C ALA A 179 17.66 0.38 -10.10
N ARG A 180 17.68 -0.61 -10.99
CA ARG A 180 17.42 -0.43 -12.43
C ARG A 180 15.96 -0.74 -12.79
N SER A 181 15.26 -1.45 -11.92
CA SER A 181 13.84 -1.73 -12.08
C SER A 181 13.06 -1.59 -10.78
N LEU A 182 11.82 -1.13 -10.91
CA LEU A 182 10.79 -1.09 -9.89
C LEU A 182 9.69 -2.08 -10.28
N VAL A 183 9.38 -3.02 -9.40
CA VAL A 183 8.30 -3.99 -9.57
C VAL A 183 7.25 -3.75 -8.49
N VAL A 184 6.03 -3.45 -8.89
CA VAL A 184 4.90 -3.23 -7.99
C VAL A 184 3.96 -4.44 -8.05
N LEU A 185 3.73 -5.10 -6.91
CA LEU A 185 2.85 -6.26 -6.75
C LEU A 185 1.39 -5.84 -6.55
N GLY A 186 0.87 -5.11 -7.54
CA GLY A 186 -0.51 -4.62 -7.58
C GLY A 186 -0.86 -3.51 -6.60
N ASP A 187 -2.07 -2.99 -6.82
CA ASP A 187 -2.65 -1.86 -6.14
C ASP A 187 -1.72 -0.64 -6.14
N LEU A 188 -1.23 -0.31 -7.34
CA LEU A 188 -0.46 0.91 -7.58
C LEU A 188 -1.31 2.14 -7.25
N VAL A 189 -2.58 2.15 -7.67
CA VAL A 189 -3.53 3.23 -7.39
C VAL A 189 -4.67 2.76 -6.49
N HIS A 190 -5.30 3.68 -5.75
CA HIS A 190 -6.36 3.32 -4.81
C HIS A 190 -7.74 3.03 -5.45
N GLY A 191 -7.88 3.13 -6.77
CA GLY A 191 -9.15 2.98 -7.50
C GLY A 191 -9.69 4.33 -8.01
N ALA A 192 -10.66 4.35 -8.92
CA ALA A 192 -11.15 5.61 -9.48
C ALA A 192 -11.70 6.56 -8.39
N PRO A 193 -11.46 7.88 -8.46
CA PRO A 193 -10.72 8.63 -9.49
C PRO A 193 -9.24 8.90 -9.10
N SER A 194 -8.51 7.92 -8.57
CA SER A 194 -7.13 8.11 -8.07
C SER A 194 -6.09 8.36 -9.16
N TRP A 195 -6.39 8.03 -10.42
CA TRP A 195 -5.54 8.33 -11.55
C TRP A 195 -5.61 9.82 -11.87
N THR A 196 -4.64 10.59 -11.37
CA THR A 196 -4.61 12.05 -11.48
C THR A 196 -3.31 12.51 -12.14
N PRO A 197 -3.25 13.75 -12.67
CA PRO A 197 -1.99 14.30 -13.20
C PRO A 197 -0.83 14.27 -12.20
N ALA A 198 -1.12 14.33 -10.90
CA ALA A 198 -0.10 14.20 -9.85
C ALA A 198 0.47 12.75 -9.78
N VAL A 199 -0.39 11.73 -9.90
CA VAL A 199 0.07 10.33 -9.98
C VAL A 199 0.88 10.10 -11.26
N GLU A 200 0.46 10.65 -12.40
CA GLU A 200 1.23 10.56 -13.64
C GLU A 200 2.61 11.21 -13.52
N ALA A 201 2.72 12.36 -12.85
CA ALA A 201 3.99 13.02 -12.59
C ALA A 201 4.92 12.19 -11.69
N ILE A 202 4.35 11.50 -10.68
CA ILE A 202 5.07 10.55 -9.84
C ILE A 202 5.64 9.40 -10.69
N LEU A 203 4.78 8.76 -11.50
CA LEU A 203 5.16 7.63 -12.36
C LEU A 203 6.23 8.03 -13.38
N LYS A 204 6.09 9.18 -14.04
CA LYS A 204 7.12 9.73 -14.95
C LYS A 204 8.46 9.93 -14.23
N GLY A 205 8.41 10.40 -12.99
CA GLY A 205 9.59 10.51 -12.13
C GLY A 205 10.28 9.16 -11.92
N TRP A 206 9.53 8.11 -11.59
CA TRP A 206 10.09 6.77 -11.40
C TRP A 206 10.64 6.19 -12.70
N MET A 207 9.91 6.32 -13.80
CA MET A 207 10.32 5.82 -15.13
C MET A 207 11.58 6.51 -15.66
N SER A 208 11.86 7.75 -15.24
CA SER A 208 13.12 8.43 -15.57
C SER A 208 14.34 7.85 -14.84
N MET A 209 14.13 7.06 -13.79
CA MET A 209 15.18 6.47 -12.95
C MET A 209 15.34 4.96 -13.17
N ALA A 210 14.26 4.26 -13.49
CA ALA A 210 14.22 2.80 -13.57
C ALA A 210 13.09 2.32 -14.49
N GLU A 211 13.20 1.09 -14.98
CA GLU A 211 12.08 0.40 -15.63
C GLU A 211 10.96 0.13 -14.61
N VAL A 212 9.73 0.55 -14.88
CA VAL A 212 8.61 0.37 -13.94
C VAL A 212 7.64 -0.68 -14.47
N ARG A 213 7.47 -1.74 -13.69
CA ARG A 213 6.57 -2.87 -13.99
C ARG A 213 5.55 -3.04 -12.87
N VAL A 214 4.29 -3.25 -13.21
CA VAL A 214 3.19 -3.36 -12.25
C VAL A 214 2.38 -4.59 -12.54
N VAL A 215 2.37 -5.55 -11.62
CA VAL A 215 1.38 -6.63 -11.65
C VAL A 215 0.02 -6.02 -11.40
N THR A 216 -0.99 -6.28 -12.23
CA THR A 216 -2.33 -5.68 -12.03
C THR A 216 -2.98 -6.15 -10.73
N GLY A 217 -3.34 -5.22 -9.84
CA GLY A 217 -4.15 -5.47 -8.64
C GLY A 217 -5.64 -5.18 -8.82
N ASN A 218 -6.46 -5.50 -7.82
CA ASN A 218 -7.91 -5.32 -7.93
C ASN A 218 -8.33 -3.85 -7.88
N HIS A 219 -7.59 -2.97 -7.18
CA HIS A 219 -7.86 -1.53 -7.22
C HIS A 219 -7.44 -0.91 -8.55
N ASP A 220 -6.37 -1.41 -9.15
CA ASP A 220 -5.91 -0.97 -10.47
C ASP A 220 -6.99 -1.25 -11.52
N LEU A 221 -7.51 -2.48 -11.57
CA LEU A 221 -8.61 -2.86 -12.47
C LEU A 221 -9.86 -2.00 -12.27
N ARG A 222 -10.23 -1.68 -11.02
CA ARG A 222 -11.36 -0.80 -10.70
C ARG A 222 -11.10 0.67 -11.03
N ALA A 223 -9.85 1.10 -11.10
CA ALA A 223 -9.48 2.41 -11.61
C ALA A 223 -9.70 2.52 -13.13
N GLY A 224 -10.02 1.39 -13.79
CA GLY A 224 -10.35 1.34 -15.20
C GLY A 224 -9.15 1.70 -16.05
N LEU A 225 -7.95 1.21 -15.69
CA LEU A 225 -6.64 1.48 -16.29
C LEU A 225 -6.76 1.93 -17.76
N GLN A 226 -6.96 3.24 -17.92
CA GLN A 226 -6.98 3.88 -19.23
C GLN A 226 -5.51 3.99 -19.63
N GLU A 227 -5.21 3.58 -20.86
CA GLU A 227 -3.88 3.50 -21.48
C GLU A 227 -2.70 3.91 -20.57
N ALA A 228 -1.90 2.92 -20.17
CA ALA A 228 -0.71 3.13 -19.35
C ALA A 228 0.15 4.28 -19.92
N PRO A 229 0.70 5.16 -19.07
CA PRO A 229 1.69 6.12 -19.52
C PRO A 229 2.80 5.37 -20.24
N GLU A 230 3.28 5.94 -21.35
CA GLU A 230 4.42 5.40 -22.08
C GLU A 230 5.59 5.12 -21.11
N GLY A 231 6.10 3.89 -21.14
CA GLY A 231 7.16 3.41 -20.24
C GLY A 231 6.70 2.59 -19.03
N LEU A 232 5.41 2.60 -18.68
CA LEU A 232 4.85 1.77 -17.62
C LEU A 232 4.40 0.41 -18.19
N GLU A 233 4.98 -0.68 -17.71
CA GLU A 233 4.60 -2.02 -18.14
C GLU A 233 3.60 -2.65 -17.16
N TRP A 234 2.37 -2.93 -17.62
CA TRP A 234 1.43 -3.74 -16.86
C TRP A 234 1.68 -5.23 -17.10
N LEU A 235 1.82 -5.98 -16.02
CA LEU A 235 2.06 -7.40 -16.02
C LEU A 235 0.81 -8.15 -15.56
N PRO A 236 0.44 -9.26 -16.22
CA PRO A 236 -0.56 -10.17 -15.67
C PRO A 236 -0.02 -10.88 -14.44
N GLU A 237 -0.91 -11.27 -13.53
CA GLU A 237 -0.56 -12.16 -12.41
C GLU A 237 0.02 -13.48 -12.92
N GLY A 238 1.07 -13.96 -12.24
CA GLY A 238 1.81 -15.16 -12.61
C GLY A 238 3.01 -14.92 -13.53
N THR A 239 3.26 -13.67 -13.96
CA THR A 239 4.46 -13.32 -14.73
C THR A 239 5.72 -13.73 -13.98
N MET A 240 6.68 -14.32 -14.69
CA MET A 240 7.95 -14.77 -14.11
C MET A 240 8.96 -13.63 -14.01
N LEU A 241 9.58 -13.48 -12.84
CA LEU A 241 10.80 -12.69 -12.64
C LEU A 241 11.85 -13.59 -11.98
N GLY A 242 12.81 -14.05 -12.76
CA GLY A 242 13.73 -15.10 -12.31
C GLY A 242 12.96 -16.38 -11.91
N PRO A 243 13.23 -16.99 -10.74
CA PRO A 243 12.47 -18.16 -10.29
C PRO A 243 11.10 -17.81 -9.69
N PHE A 244 10.76 -16.53 -9.51
CA PHE A 244 9.55 -16.12 -8.79
C PHE A 244 8.40 -15.82 -9.73
N ARG A 245 7.20 -16.29 -9.37
CA ARG A 245 5.94 -15.80 -9.93
C ARG A 245 5.51 -14.53 -9.22
N LEU A 246 5.21 -13.49 -9.98
CA LEU A 246 4.73 -12.23 -9.44
C LEU A 246 3.20 -12.23 -9.38
N HIS A 247 2.64 -11.95 -8.21
CA HIS A 247 1.20 -11.87 -8.00
C HIS A 247 0.84 -10.63 -7.19
N HIS A 248 -0.39 -10.14 -7.37
CA HIS A 248 -0.98 -9.27 -6.38
C HIS A 248 -1.62 -10.12 -5.27
N HIS A 249 -2.53 -11.03 -5.63
CA HIS A 249 -3.17 -11.93 -4.67
C HIS A 249 -2.28 -13.13 -4.31
N PRO A 250 -2.11 -13.47 -3.01
CA PRO A 250 -1.45 -14.71 -2.65
C PRO A 250 -2.34 -15.90 -3.00
N VAL A 251 -1.92 -16.64 -4.03
CA VAL A 251 -2.56 -17.87 -4.47
C VAL A 251 -1.82 -19.10 -3.94
N ALA A 252 -2.43 -20.28 -4.07
CA ALA A 252 -1.72 -21.52 -3.82
C ALA A 252 -0.51 -21.62 -4.79
N PRO A 253 0.68 -22.02 -4.30
CA PRO A 253 1.81 -22.30 -5.17
C PRO A 253 1.43 -23.34 -6.23
N ASP A 254 1.76 -23.07 -7.48
CA ASP A 254 1.55 -23.99 -8.59
C ASP A 254 2.86 -24.72 -8.91
N GLY A 255 2.84 -26.06 -8.81
CA GLY A 255 4.00 -26.90 -9.11
C GLY A 255 5.26 -26.62 -8.27
N GLY A 256 5.12 -26.03 -7.08
CA GLY A 256 6.26 -25.65 -6.22
C GLY A 256 7.03 -24.41 -6.69
N THR A 257 6.51 -23.65 -7.65
CA THR A 257 7.15 -22.39 -8.07
C THR A 257 6.91 -21.31 -7.03
N PRO A 258 7.96 -20.71 -6.46
CA PRO A 258 7.81 -19.71 -5.40
C PRO A 258 7.15 -18.43 -5.89
N LEU A 259 6.27 -17.84 -5.08
CA LEU A 259 5.54 -16.62 -5.42
C LEU A 259 5.95 -15.42 -4.55
N LEU A 260 6.00 -14.24 -5.17
CA LEU A 260 6.02 -12.94 -4.49
C LEU A 260 4.63 -12.32 -4.63
N ALA A 261 3.98 -11.98 -3.52
CA ALA A 261 2.64 -11.41 -3.50
C ALA A 261 2.49 -10.19 -2.59
N GLY A 262 1.43 -9.41 -2.81
CA GLY A 262 1.00 -8.28 -1.99
C GLY A 262 -0.38 -8.55 -1.35
N HIS A 263 -1.28 -7.56 -1.46
CA HIS A 263 -2.72 -7.62 -1.19
C HIS A 263 -3.13 -7.79 0.28
N LEU A 264 -2.55 -8.72 1.03
CA LEU A 264 -2.98 -8.99 2.41
C LEU A 264 -2.54 -7.91 3.40
N HIS A 265 -1.49 -7.16 3.08
CA HIS A 265 -0.86 -6.20 3.99
C HIS A 265 -0.53 -6.84 5.35
N PRO A 266 0.29 -7.92 5.35
CA PRO A 266 0.56 -8.72 6.52
C PRO A 266 1.10 -7.89 7.68
N VAL A 267 0.46 -8.03 8.85
CA VAL A 267 0.91 -7.47 10.12
C VAL A 267 0.97 -8.54 11.19
N VAL A 268 1.91 -8.40 12.11
CA VAL A 268 1.97 -9.20 13.35
C VAL A 268 1.83 -8.30 14.57
N ARG A 269 1.30 -8.86 15.66
CA ARG A 269 1.27 -8.18 16.95
C ARG A 269 2.50 -8.60 17.74
N LEU A 270 3.37 -7.64 18.01
CA LEU A 270 4.50 -7.80 18.92
C LEU A 270 4.05 -7.38 20.31
N ARG A 271 4.37 -8.16 21.34
CA ARG A 271 4.17 -7.73 22.74
C ARG A 271 5.51 -7.52 23.42
N GLY A 272 5.65 -6.36 24.06
CA GLY A 272 6.76 -6.08 24.97
C GLY A 272 6.55 -6.71 26.35
N ALA A 273 7.56 -6.61 27.21
CA ALA A 273 7.49 -7.08 28.60
C ALA A 273 6.39 -6.37 29.40
N ASP A 274 6.07 -5.13 29.04
CA ASP A 274 5.08 -4.27 29.71
C ASP A 274 3.63 -4.56 29.27
N GLY A 275 3.41 -5.59 28.44
CA GLY A 275 2.07 -6.08 28.06
C GLY A 275 1.40 -5.37 26.88
N ASP A 276 1.81 -4.12 26.59
CA ASP A 276 1.34 -3.37 25.44
C ASP A 276 1.85 -3.99 24.13
N GLY A 277 0.91 -4.16 23.19
CA GLY A 277 1.14 -4.85 21.93
C GLY A 277 1.09 -3.91 20.74
N VAL A 278 2.18 -3.84 19.97
CA VAL A 278 2.28 -3.02 18.75
C VAL A 278 1.99 -3.89 17.52
N ARG A 279 1.14 -3.39 16.61
CA ARG A 279 0.98 -3.98 15.28
C ARG A 279 2.12 -3.49 14.39
N ALA A 280 2.86 -4.42 13.82
CA ALA A 280 3.99 -4.12 12.95
C ALA A 280 3.82 -4.81 11.59
N PRO A 281 3.99 -4.10 10.47
CA PRO A 281 4.06 -4.71 9.15
C PRO A 281 5.21 -5.70 9.07
N CYS A 282 5.02 -6.78 8.31
CA CYS A 282 6.02 -7.81 8.18
C CYS A 282 6.06 -8.42 6.79
N PHE A 283 7.24 -8.88 6.36
CA PHE A 283 7.34 -9.87 5.30
C PHE A 283 6.94 -11.21 5.90
N TRP A 284 5.94 -11.87 5.31
CA TRP A 284 5.54 -13.21 5.68
C TRP A 284 6.10 -14.20 4.66
N ILE A 285 7.17 -14.90 5.05
CA ILE A 285 7.89 -15.83 4.19
C ILE A 285 7.49 -17.25 4.58
N ARG A 286 6.82 -17.93 3.66
CA ARG A 286 6.45 -19.34 3.71
C ARG A 286 7.40 -20.15 2.83
N GLN A 287 7.19 -21.46 2.75
CA GLN A 287 8.00 -22.33 1.90
C GLN A 287 8.07 -21.83 0.45
N ASP A 288 6.90 -21.67 -0.19
CA ASP A 288 6.79 -21.32 -1.62
C ASP A 288 6.03 -20.01 -1.85
N ALA A 289 5.91 -19.17 -0.81
CA ALA A 289 5.28 -17.86 -0.93
C ALA A 289 5.88 -16.82 0.00
N MET A 290 6.12 -15.63 -0.52
CA MET A 290 6.43 -14.46 0.28
C MET A 290 5.38 -13.39 0.04
N VAL A 291 4.71 -12.98 1.11
CA VAL A 291 3.78 -11.85 1.08
C VAL A 291 4.47 -10.62 1.64
N LEU A 292 4.56 -9.58 0.82
CA LEU A 292 5.19 -8.31 1.17
C LEU A 292 4.22 -7.47 2.01
N PRO A 293 4.73 -6.70 2.99
CA PRO A 293 3.92 -5.68 3.65
C PRO A 293 3.53 -4.59 2.65
N ALA A 294 2.39 -3.94 2.88
CA ALA A 294 2.00 -2.79 2.09
C ALA A 294 3.03 -1.68 2.22
N PHE A 295 3.50 -1.18 1.08
CA PHE A 295 4.39 -0.05 1.03
C PHE A 295 3.66 1.21 1.51
N GLY A 296 2.45 1.45 0.99
CA GLY A 296 1.67 2.66 1.24
C GLY A 296 1.53 3.02 2.74
N SER A 297 1.63 4.31 3.05
CA SER A 297 1.64 4.80 4.43
C SER A 297 0.27 4.73 5.12
N PHE A 298 -0.83 4.60 4.35
CA PHE A 298 -2.20 4.65 4.85
C PHE A 298 -2.97 3.37 4.48
N THR A 299 -2.44 2.20 4.81
CA THR A 299 -3.10 0.91 4.57
C THR A 299 -3.56 0.27 5.88
N GLY A 300 -4.61 -0.54 5.80
CA GLY A 300 -4.93 -1.47 6.89
C GLY A 300 -3.84 -2.53 7.04
N GLY A 301 -4.08 -3.51 7.90
CA GLY A 301 -3.19 -4.65 8.00
C GLY A 301 -3.93 -5.91 8.42
N HIS A 302 -3.71 -7.00 7.68
CA HIS A 302 -4.27 -8.30 8.01
C HIS A 302 -3.37 -9.03 9.01
N PRO A 303 -3.85 -9.35 10.23
CA PRO A 303 -3.10 -10.15 11.18
C PRO A 303 -2.79 -11.52 10.60
N VAL A 304 -1.51 -11.85 10.45
CA VAL A 304 -1.11 -13.18 10.02
C VAL A 304 -0.87 -14.09 11.22
N ARG A 305 -1.19 -15.38 11.04
CA ARG A 305 -0.85 -16.45 11.98
C ARG A 305 0.21 -17.32 11.31
N PRO A 306 1.50 -17.14 11.64
CA PRO A 306 2.57 -17.91 11.03
C PRO A 306 2.43 -19.38 11.40
N GLY A 307 2.55 -20.26 10.41
CA GLY A 307 2.58 -21.71 10.62
C GLY A 307 4.00 -22.25 10.89
N PRO A 308 4.13 -23.55 11.15
CA PRO A 308 5.44 -24.19 11.28
C PRO A 308 6.31 -23.97 10.03
N GLY A 309 7.53 -23.45 10.22
CA GLY A 309 8.46 -23.18 9.14
C GLY A 309 8.30 -21.80 8.47
N ASP A 310 7.24 -21.07 8.79
CA ASP A 310 7.09 -19.69 8.34
C ASP A 310 8.07 -18.77 9.07
N ARG A 311 8.64 -17.82 8.34
CA ARG A 311 9.50 -16.75 8.85
C ARG A 311 8.76 -15.43 8.77
N ILE A 312 8.92 -14.60 9.80
CA ILE A 312 8.32 -13.27 9.87
C ILE A 312 9.43 -12.25 10.04
N LEU A 313 9.58 -11.38 9.04
CA LEU A 313 10.55 -10.29 9.08
C LEU A 313 9.79 -8.99 9.32
N VAL A 314 9.91 -8.42 10.51
CA VAL A 314 9.16 -7.25 10.94
C VAL A 314 9.91 -5.98 10.57
N THR A 315 9.20 -5.01 9.99
CA THR A 315 9.72 -3.66 9.79
C THR A 315 9.35 -2.81 11.01
N GLY A 316 10.31 -2.10 11.59
CA GLY A 316 10.01 -1.18 12.70
C GLY A 316 9.14 0.01 12.28
N PRO A 317 8.65 0.80 13.26
CA PRO A 317 7.76 1.93 13.01
C PRO A 317 8.42 3.04 12.18
N SER A 318 9.75 3.14 12.21
CA SER A 318 10.56 4.04 11.39
C SER A 318 11.50 3.24 10.48
N PRO A 319 11.82 3.75 9.27
CA PRO A 319 12.87 3.18 8.44
C PRO A 319 14.25 3.06 9.11
N ARG A 320 14.46 3.77 10.23
CA ARG A 320 15.68 3.72 11.04
C ARG A 320 15.79 2.47 11.91
N ASP A 321 14.67 1.79 12.16
CA ASP A 321 14.59 0.70 13.13
C ASP A 321 15.01 -0.66 12.54
N GLY A 322 15.41 -0.68 11.26
CA GLY A 322 15.86 -1.88 10.57
C GLY A 322 14.75 -2.92 10.37
N VAL A 323 15.17 -4.13 9.99
CA VAL A 323 14.29 -5.29 9.84
C VAL A 323 14.77 -6.40 10.77
N VAL A 324 13.85 -6.97 11.54
CA VAL A 324 14.15 -8.00 12.52
C VAL A 324 13.33 -9.25 12.23
N GLU A 325 13.98 -10.41 12.19
CA GLU A 325 13.29 -11.69 12.17
C GLU A 325 12.76 -12.01 13.56
N VAL A 326 11.45 -12.25 13.68
CA VAL A 326 10.81 -12.59 14.96
C VAL A 326 10.55 -14.09 15.03
N PRO A 327 10.83 -14.73 16.18
CA PRO A 327 10.50 -16.14 16.37
C PRO A 327 9.00 -16.38 16.21
N THR A 328 8.65 -17.32 15.34
CA THR A 328 7.31 -17.88 15.24
C THR A 328 7.22 -19.01 16.26
N GLY A 329 6.51 -18.77 17.36
CA GLY A 329 6.40 -19.73 18.47
C GLY A 329 5.77 -21.05 18.02
N ARG A 330 6.21 -22.16 18.65
CA ARG A 330 5.45 -23.42 18.70
C ARG A 330 4.33 -23.30 19.75
#